data_AF-A0A7J7YKU5-F1
#
_entry.id   AF-A0A7J7YKU5-F1
#
_cell.length_a   1.000
_cell.length_b   1.000
_cell.length_c   1.000
_cell.angle_alpha   90.00
_cell.angle_beta   90.00
_cell.angle_gamma   90.00
#
_symmetry.space_group_name_H-M   'P 1'
#
loop_
_entity.id
_entity.type
_entity.pdbx_description
1 polymer ?
#
loop_
_entity_poly.entity_id
_entity_poly.type
_entity_poly.pdbx_seq_one_letter_code
_entity_poly.pdbx_strand_id
1 'polypeptide(L)'
;MGQLCCFPFSRDEEKISESSTVLQSYKRDVSSWPSGQRPIGIQDLINEALQRERMVLKSKVKQIKELLLQPETQAKIRRELFEGRSINNSNQENDVDFNATLT
;
A
#
# COMPACT_ATOMS: atom_id res chain seq x y z
N MET A 1 49.70 -4.46 14.49
CA MET A 1 49.33 -4.98 13.15
C MET A 1 50.26 -6.14 12.86
N GLY A 2 49.72 -7.35 12.65
CA GLY A 2 50.49 -8.58 12.44
C GLY A 2 50.47 -9.48 13.69
N GLN A 3 50.22 -10.78 13.62
CA GLN A 3 49.92 -11.68 12.51
C GLN A 3 49.10 -12.82 13.12
N LEU A 4 48.05 -13.26 12.44
CA LEU A 4 47.21 -14.39 12.85
C LEU A 4 48.08 -15.66 12.85
N CYS A 5 48.32 -16.24 14.02
CA CYS A 5 49.06 -17.49 14.13
C CYS A 5 48.16 -18.65 13.66
N CYS A 6 48.36 -19.07 12.41
CA CYS A 6 47.87 -20.35 11.92
C CYS A 6 48.70 -21.48 12.54
N PHE A 7 48.11 -22.27 13.44
CA PHE A 7 48.61 -23.61 13.75
C PHE A 7 47.84 -24.63 12.91
N PRO A 8 48.50 -25.51 12.14
CA PRO A 8 47.83 -26.60 11.46
C PRO A 8 47.57 -27.70 12.50
N PHE A 9 46.33 -27.81 12.97
CA PHE A 9 45.92 -29.03 13.65
C PHE A 9 45.63 -30.05 12.54
N SER A 10 46.58 -30.94 12.29
CA SER A 10 46.35 -32.14 11.48
C SER A 10 45.09 -32.83 12.00
N ARG A 11 44.04 -32.83 11.18
CA ARG A 11 42.90 -33.72 11.38
C ARG A 11 43.10 -34.88 10.41
N ASP A 12 43.39 -36.03 10.99
CA ASP A 12 43.39 -37.29 10.27
C ASP A 12 41.98 -37.54 9.74
N GLU A 13 41.86 -37.70 8.42
CA GLU A 13 40.62 -38.03 7.71
C GLU A 13 40.17 -39.45 8.10
N GLU A 14 39.45 -39.58 9.21
CA GLU A 14 38.62 -40.75 9.47
C GLU A 14 37.25 -40.51 8.84
N LYS A 15 37.02 -41.16 7.68
CA LYS A 15 35.71 -41.23 7.02
C LYS A 15 34.73 -41.98 7.93
N ILE A 16 34.03 -41.27 8.79
CA ILE A 16 32.89 -41.84 9.51
C ILE A 16 31.70 -41.82 8.55
N SER A 17 31.41 -42.98 7.97
CA SER A 17 30.14 -43.27 7.30
C SER A 17 29.03 -43.27 8.36
N GLU A 18 28.53 -42.09 8.72
CA GLU A 18 27.43 -41.94 9.69
C GLU A 18 26.07 -42.27 9.05
N SER A 19 25.84 -43.56 8.79
CA SER A 19 24.48 -44.08 8.63
C SER A 19 23.92 -44.43 10.02
N SER A 20 23.76 -43.41 10.87
CA SER A 20 23.22 -43.58 12.22
C SER A 20 21.69 -43.76 12.16
N THR A 21 21.24 -44.96 12.50
CA THR A 21 19.81 -45.32 12.61
C THR A 21 19.07 -44.47 13.63
N VAL A 22 19.79 -43.88 14.60
CA VAL A 22 19.26 -42.97 15.63
C VAL A 22 18.87 -41.61 15.04
N LEU A 23 19.67 -41.07 14.11
CA LEU A 23 19.29 -39.85 13.37
C LEU A 23 18.10 -40.11 12.43
N GLN A 24 18.00 -41.33 11.92
CA GLN A 24 16.91 -41.74 11.04
C GLN A 24 15.58 -41.94 11.77
N SER A 25 15.59 -42.39 13.03
CA SER A 25 14.38 -42.43 13.86
C SER A 25 13.92 -41.02 14.24
N TYR A 26 14.87 -40.11 14.56
CA TYR A 26 14.55 -38.72 14.85
C TYR A 26 13.82 -38.02 13.69
N LYS A 27 14.17 -38.34 12.43
CA LYS A 27 13.46 -37.82 11.24
C LYS A 27 12.09 -38.44 10.99
N ARG A 28 11.84 -39.66 11.46
CA ARG A 28 10.53 -40.34 11.31
C ARG A 28 9.49 -39.80 12.30
N ASP A 29 9.94 -39.33 13.46
CA ASP A 29 9.07 -38.81 14.52
C ASP A 29 8.84 -37.29 14.44
N VAL A 30 9.43 -36.60 13.47
CA VAL A 30 9.00 -35.23 13.14
C VAL A 30 7.66 -35.34 12.44
N SER A 31 6.58 -35.28 13.22
CA SER A 31 5.24 -35.06 12.72
C SER A 31 5.30 -33.93 11.69
N SER A 32 4.98 -34.24 10.43
CA SER A 32 4.79 -33.23 9.40
C SER A 32 3.81 -32.22 9.97
N TRP A 33 4.29 -31.00 10.22
CA TRP A 33 3.45 -29.94 10.74
C TRP A 33 2.19 -29.89 9.87
N PRO A 34 0.97 -30.04 10.44
CA PRO A 34 -0.21 -30.09 9.61
C PRO A 34 -0.28 -28.77 8.86
N SER A 35 -0.19 -28.88 7.53
CA SER A 35 -0.45 -27.77 6.63
C SER A 35 -1.83 -27.21 6.96
N GLY A 36 -1.90 -26.05 7.60
CA GLY A 36 -3.17 -25.37 7.83
C GLY A 36 -3.01 -24.13 8.69
N GLN A 37 -3.12 -22.96 8.06
CA GLN A 37 -3.01 -21.62 8.65
C GLN A 37 -1.66 -21.28 9.34
N ARG A 38 -0.92 -20.33 8.73
CA ARG A 38 0.03 -19.54 9.50
C ARG A 38 -0.76 -18.79 10.59
N PRO A 39 -0.22 -18.67 11.82
CA PRO A 39 -0.87 -17.86 12.84
C PRO A 39 -1.04 -16.44 12.27
N ILE A 40 -2.28 -15.95 12.31
CA ILE A 40 -2.60 -14.58 11.87
C ILE A 40 -1.81 -13.65 12.78
N GLY A 41 -0.84 -12.94 12.19
CA GLY A 41 -0.02 -12.01 12.94
C GLY A 41 -0.82 -10.76 13.30
N ILE A 42 -0.41 -10.07 14.35
CA ILE A 42 -0.96 -8.73 14.68
C ILE A 42 -0.85 -7.80 13.47
N GLN A 43 0.23 -7.93 12.68
CA GLN A 43 0.42 -7.17 11.45
C GLN A 43 -0.63 -7.49 10.38
N ASP A 44 -1.08 -8.74 10.27
CA ASP A 44 -2.12 -9.15 9.32
C ASP A 44 -3.46 -8.54 9.70
N LEU A 45 -3.79 -8.52 11.00
CA LEU A 45 -4.99 -7.86 11.52
C LEU A 45 -4.97 -6.35 11.26
N ILE A 46 -3.81 -5.70 11.49
CA ILE A 46 -3.63 -4.27 11.22
C ILE A 46 -3.81 -3.99 9.72
N ASN A 47 -3.18 -4.79 8.86
CA ASN A 47 -3.30 -4.64 7.42
C ASN A 47 -4.74 -4.84 6.95
N GLU A 48 -5.45 -5.83 7.50
CA GLU A 48 -6.85 -6.08 7.17
C GLU A 48 -7.75 -4.91 7.58
N ALA A 49 -7.59 -4.38 8.79
CA ALA A 49 -8.34 -3.21 9.26
C ALA A 49 -8.10 -2.00 8.35
N LEU A 50 -6.84 -1.70 8.03
CA LEU A 50 -6.48 -0.62 7.11
C LEU A 50 -7.06 -0.80 5.70
N GLN A 51 -7.06 -2.03 5.18
CA GLN A 51 -7.65 -2.31 3.86
C GLN A 51 -9.15 -2.08 3.86
N ARG A 52 -9.87 -2.50 4.90
CA ARG A 52 -11.31 -2.26 5.04
C ARG A 52 -11.62 -0.76 5.03
N GLU A 53 -10.90 0.03 5.82
CA GLU A 53 -11.09 1.49 5.85
C GLU A 53 -10.80 2.15 4.50
N ARG A 54 -9.71 1.75 3.83
CA ARG A 54 -9.37 2.24 2.48
C ARG A 54 -10.46 1.93 1.47
N MET A 55 -11.02 0.72 1.51
CA MET A 55 -12.09 0.31 0.60
C MET A 55 -13.37 1.13 0.82
N VAL A 56 -13.75 1.36 2.08
CA VAL A 56 -14.91 2.20 2.43
C VAL A 56 -14.70 3.63 1.93
N LEU A 57 -13.52 4.21 2.19
CA LEU A 57 -13.19 5.56 1.74
C LEU A 57 -13.20 5.65 0.21
N LYS A 58 -12.57 4.69 -0.48
CA LYS A 58 -12.52 4.64 -1.95
C LYS A 58 -13.92 4.58 -2.56
N SER A 59 -14.83 3.79 -1.98
CA SER A 59 -16.23 3.71 -2.42
C SER A 59 -16.95 5.05 -2.26
N LYS A 60 -16.82 5.71 -1.10
CA LYS A 60 -17.42 7.03 -0.86
C LYS A 60 -16.88 8.10 -1.81
N VAL A 61 -15.58 8.13 -2.05
CA VAL A 61 -14.95 9.05 -3.01
C VAL A 61 -15.49 8.80 -4.43
N LYS A 62 -15.69 7.54 -4.81
CA LYS A 62 -16.30 7.20 -6.10
C LYS A 62 -17.72 7.72 -6.20
N GLN A 63 -18.55 7.52 -5.18
CA GLN A 63 -19.93 8.03 -5.13
C GLN A 63 -19.99 9.55 -5.22
N ILE A 64 -19.12 10.26 -4.50
CA ILE A 64 -19.03 11.73 -4.57
C ILE A 64 -18.66 12.17 -5.98
N LYS A 65 -17.67 11.51 -6.61
CA LYS A 65 -17.30 11.83 -8.00
C LYS A 65 -18.49 11.62 -8.93
N GLU A 66 -19.17 10.48 -8.85
CA GLU A 66 -20.36 10.19 -9.68
C GLU A 66 -21.45 11.25 -9.48
N LEU A 67 -21.75 11.63 -8.23
CA LEU A 67 -22.71 12.68 -7.91
C LEU A 67 -22.31 14.03 -8.52
N LEU A 68 -21.03 14.41 -8.44
CA LEU A 68 -20.49 15.64 -9.02
C LEU A 68 -20.42 15.62 -10.56
N LEU A 69 -20.42 14.43 -11.17
CA LEU A 69 -20.54 14.28 -12.62
C LEU A 69 -21.99 14.39 -13.11
N GLN A 70 -23.00 14.30 -12.22
CA GLN A 70 -24.39 14.43 -12.64
C GLN A 70 -24.67 15.86 -13.14
N PRO A 71 -25.32 16.01 -14.30
CA PRO A 71 -25.56 17.33 -14.90
C PRO A 71 -26.45 18.21 -14.04
N GLU A 72 -27.39 17.62 -13.29
CA GLU A 72 -28.23 18.34 -12.33
C GLU A 72 -27.40 18.96 -11.20
N THR A 73 -26.52 18.18 -10.59
CA THR A 73 -25.58 18.65 -9.55
C THR A 73 -24.67 19.74 -10.09
N GLN A 74 -24.12 19.55 -11.29
CA GLN A 74 -23.25 20.56 -11.93
C GLN A 74 -24.00 21.85 -12.24
N ALA A 75 -25.23 21.78 -12.75
CA ALA A 75 -26.06 22.94 -13.02
C ALA A 75 -26.41 23.68 -11.72
N LYS A 76 -26.72 22.95 -10.65
CA LYS A 76 -26.99 23.53 -9.33
C LYS A 76 -25.75 24.23 -8.76
N ILE A 77 -24.58 23.60 -8.82
CA ILE A 77 -23.29 24.20 -8.42
C ILE A 77 -23.03 25.46 -9.24
N ARG A 78 -23.19 25.40 -10.57
CA ARG A 78 -22.98 26.57 -11.44
C ARG A 78 -23.93 27.71 -11.09
N ARG A 79 -25.21 27.41 -10.90
CA ARG A 79 -26.20 28.41 -10.47
C ARG A 79 -25.82 29.04 -9.14
N GLU A 80 -25.49 28.26 -8.13
CA GLU A 80 -25.16 28.80 -6.80
C GLU A 80 -23.84 29.61 -6.80
N LEU A 81 -22.82 29.15 -7.52
CA LEU A 81 -21.51 29.81 -7.55
C LEU A 81 -21.47 31.04 -8.46
N PHE A 82 -22.19 31.04 -9.58
CA PHE A 82 -22.08 32.08 -10.62
C PHE A 82 -23.36 32.90 -10.82
N GLU A 83 -24.55 32.35 -10.57
CA GLU A 83 -25.84 33.04 -10.80
C GLU A 83 -26.44 33.57 -9.49
N GLY A 84 -26.25 32.89 -8.35
CA GLY A 84 -26.78 33.24 -7.03
C GLY A 84 -26.05 34.41 -6.34
N ARG A 85 -24.87 34.79 -6.85
CA ARG A 85 -24.10 35.99 -6.44
C ARG A 85 -24.08 37.05 -7.55
N SER A 86 -25.13 37.16 -8.34
CA SER A 86 -25.37 38.39 -9.09
C SER A 86 -25.87 39.48 -8.13
N ILE A 87 -24.99 39.99 -7.25
CA ILE A 87 -25.24 41.28 -6.63
C ILE A 87 -25.03 42.30 -7.75
N ASN A 88 -26.10 43.01 -8.07
CA ASN A 88 -26.19 44.05 -9.07
C ASN A 88 -25.00 45.03 -8.97
N ASN A 89 -23.93 44.77 -9.72
CA ASN A 89 -22.93 45.77 -10.07
C ASN A 89 -23.16 46.15 -11.53
N SER A 90 -24.38 46.60 -11.83
CA SER A 90 -24.59 47.44 -12.99
C SER A 90 -23.88 48.76 -12.72
N ASN A 91 -22.94 49.10 -13.59
CA ASN A 91 -22.17 50.35 -13.67
C ASN A 91 -20.78 50.29 -13.02
N GLN A 92 -19.88 49.45 -13.54
CA GLN A 92 -18.58 49.99 -13.97
C GLN A 92 -17.95 49.09 -15.06
N GLU A 93 -18.35 49.40 -16.28
CA GLU A 93 -17.57 49.29 -17.51
C GLU A 93 -16.06 49.41 -17.25
N ASN A 94 -15.32 48.34 -17.50
CA ASN A 94 -13.94 48.40 -17.99
C ASN A 94 -13.73 47.14 -18.83
N ASP A 95 -13.99 47.34 -20.12
CA ASP A 95 -13.48 46.55 -21.23
C ASP A 95 -11.97 46.30 -21.02
N VAL A 96 -11.60 45.06 -20.75
CA VAL A 96 -10.20 44.61 -20.86
C VAL A 96 -10.20 43.51 -21.91
N ASP A 97 -10.03 43.94 -23.15
CA ASP A 97 -9.74 43.12 -24.31
C ASP A 97 -8.47 42.29 -24.06
N PHE A 98 -8.63 40.97 -23.95
CA PHE A 98 -7.53 40.02 -23.71
C PHE A 98 -6.76 39.64 -24.99
N ASN A 99 -6.75 40.51 -26.00
CA ASN A 99 -6.08 40.28 -27.28
C ASN A 99 -4.80 41.12 -27.49
N ALA A 100 -4.02 41.35 -26.44
CA ALA A 100 -2.67 41.91 -26.58
C ALA A 100 -1.58 40.82 -26.49
N THR A 101 -1.20 40.34 -27.68
CA THR A 101 0.18 39.98 -28.05
C THR A 101 0.82 38.75 -27.38
N LEU A 102 0.58 37.58 -27.99
CA LEU A 102 1.63 36.55 -28.12
C LEU A 102 2.40 36.86 -29.41
N THR A 103 3.60 37.43 -29.28
CA THR A 103 4.65 37.45 -30.32
C THR A 103 5.96 37.07 -29.67
#